data_AF-A0A8X8XPM8-F1
#
_entry.id   AF-A0A8X8XPM8-F1
#
_cell.length_a   1.000
_cell.length_b   1.000
_cell.length_c   1.000
_cell.angle_alpha   90.00
_cell.angle_beta   90.00
_cell.angle_gamma   90.00
#
_symmetry.space_group_name_H-M   'P 1'
#
loop_
_entity.id
_entity.type
_entity.pdbx_description
1 polymer ?
#
loop_
_entity_poly.entity_id
_entity_poly.type
_entity_poly.pdbx_seq_one_letter_code
_entity_poly.pdbx_strand_id
1 'polypeptide(L)'
;MSVKGNKRKQIIQVVQYLDDRLRELDEEKEELKKYQQLDRQRKSLEYTIYDKELHDAKLQLAKIDEDRYRVSEKSATMYNSVSDAHEKCKELDKLLKELSKEAQILSREKEAVEKQKKEAIKKRAKLELDYKDYDDKIRGNNRAKEDAVLQLELLDREILESNADLARVKKLHDSQIREEEHLTRGIMEREKQLSILYQKQGRATQFASKADRDRWLQKEIKDYEQVLSSNLVQEKKLRDEIEQLNKEIRAQDDYIKGRKDDAAKLESLISGYRQSYSQYKVERDKLHDERKTLWARESEQAAEIERLKSDVLKAEKSLDHATAGVINIVFLLFASYDSFFPNFLILKSKSAIILLILLDSWLSQDIRRGLNSVRRICDQHGIGGVYGPVIELLECDEKYFTAVEVTAGNSLFHVVVENDDISTKIIGHLNAQKGGRVTFVPLNRVKAPHVTYPQSSDVIPLLKKLNFLEKYRAAFGQVFAKTVICRDLDVASRVARADGLDCITLEGDQVNKKGGMTGGFYDYRRSKLKFMSTIRQNMKSVKTKEDELNKIREELQHILWRKFLFAFINWAYLIICLYFCSVSVCLNDIRFTL
;
A
#
# COMPACT_ATOMS: atom_id res chain seq x y z
N MET A 1 139.55 -3.83 57.43
CA MET A 1 138.44 -2.84 57.42
C MET A 1 137.62 -2.87 56.10
N SER A 2 137.22 -4.05 55.59
CA SER A 2 136.56 -4.15 54.25
C SER A 2 135.05 -4.47 54.28
N VAL A 3 134.50 -4.90 55.42
CA VAL A 3 133.08 -5.34 55.50
C VAL A 3 132.09 -4.21 55.84
N LYS A 4 132.56 -3.08 56.39
CA LYS A 4 131.69 -1.95 56.78
C LYS A 4 131.34 -0.99 55.62
N GLY A 5 132.09 -0.98 54.52
CA GLY A 5 131.86 -0.07 53.39
C GLY A 5 130.74 -0.52 52.44
N ASN A 6 130.60 -1.83 52.19
CA ASN A 6 129.63 -2.36 51.24
C ASN A 6 128.19 -2.35 51.80
N LYS A 7 128.02 -2.65 53.09
CA LYS A 7 126.74 -2.51 53.80
C LYS A 7 126.28 -1.04 53.85
N ARG A 8 127.22 -0.09 53.95
CA ARG A 8 126.90 1.35 53.96
C ARG A 8 126.39 1.84 52.61
N LYS A 9 126.93 1.34 51.49
CA LYS A 9 126.42 1.65 50.14
C LYS A 9 125.03 1.07 49.88
N GLN A 10 124.76 -0.16 50.31
CA GLN A 10 123.42 -0.75 50.21
C GLN A 10 122.39 0.00 51.06
N ILE A 11 122.76 0.43 52.27
CA ILE A 11 121.89 1.26 53.12
C ILE A 11 121.60 2.61 52.44
N ILE A 12 122.60 3.27 51.84
CA ILE A 12 122.39 4.54 51.12
C ILE A 12 121.50 4.37 49.90
N GLN A 13 121.65 3.30 49.12
CA GLN A 13 120.75 3.00 47.99
C GLN A 13 119.32 2.71 48.44
N VAL A 14 119.15 1.97 49.53
CA VAL A 14 117.80 1.70 50.10
C VAL A 14 117.18 2.99 50.64
N VAL A 15 117.96 3.87 51.27
CA VAL A 15 117.47 5.18 51.74
C VAL A 15 117.08 6.07 50.57
N GLN A 16 117.89 6.14 49.50
CA GLN A 16 117.53 6.90 48.29
C GLN A 16 116.26 6.35 47.62
N TYR A 17 116.12 5.03 47.50
CA TYR A 17 114.90 4.41 46.97
C TYR A 17 113.68 4.70 47.86
N LEU A 18 113.84 4.68 49.18
CA LEU A 18 112.78 5.03 50.12
C LEU A 18 112.40 6.51 50.03
N ASP A 19 113.37 7.42 49.88
CA ASP A 19 113.13 8.86 49.71
C ASP A 19 112.43 9.17 48.38
N ASP A 20 112.85 8.54 47.28
CA ASP A 20 112.18 8.68 45.98
C ASP A 20 110.76 8.10 46.03
N ARG A 21 110.58 6.93 46.67
CA ARG A 21 109.25 6.32 46.85
C ARG A 21 108.36 7.13 47.78
N LEU A 22 108.91 7.76 48.82
CA LEU A 22 108.17 8.69 49.68
C LEU A 22 107.73 9.92 48.91
N ARG A 23 108.58 10.45 48.02
CA ARG A 23 108.23 11.58 47.15
C ARG A 23 107.11 11.23 46.18
N GLU A 24 107.19 10.07 45.52
CA GLU A 24 106.11 9.54 44.67
C GLU A 24 104.79 9.37 45.46
N LEU A 25 104.85 8.80 46.67
CA LEU A 25 103.67 8.62 47.51
C LEU A 25 103.06 9.95 47.97
N ASP A 26 103.88 10.97 48.24
CA ASP A 26 103.40 12.31 48.56
C ASP A 26 102.77 12.99 47.33
N GLU A 27 103.32 12.81 46.13
CA GLU A 27 102.72 13.26 44.87
C GLU A 27 101.37 12.57 44.60
N GLU A 28 101.32 11.24 44.69
CA GLU A 28 100.08 10.45 44.56
C GLU A 28 99.02 10.87 45.58
N LYS A 29 99.43 11.18 46.81
CA LYS A 29 98.54 11.66 47.88
C LYS A 29 97.95 13.04 47.56
N GLU A 30 98.75 13.95 47.03
CA GLU A 30 98.25 15.27 46.60
C GLU A 30 97.35 15.17 45.37
N GLU A 31 97.64 14.28 44.43
CA GLU A 31 96.74 13.97 43.30
C GLU A 31 95.41 13.36 43.77
N LEU A 32 95.44 12.42 44.71
CA LEU A 32 94.24 11.81 45.28
C LEU A 32 93.37 12.84 45.99
N LYS A 33 93.96 13.79 46.74
CA LYS A 33 93.22 14.90 47.35
C LYS A 33 92.53 15.78 46.30
N LYS A 34 93.23 16.13 45.20
CA LYS A 34 92.65 16.90 44.09
C LYS A 34 91.51 16.14 43.42
N TYR A 35 91.69 14.84 43.17
CA TYR A 35 90.64 13.98 42.62
C TYR A 35 89.40 13.95 43.53
N GLN A 36 89.58 13.77 44.84
CA GLN A 36 88.47 13.76 45.80
C GLN A 36 87.75 15.11 45.87
N GLN A 37 88.46 16.22 45.72
CA GLN A 37 87.85 17.55 45.67
C GLN A 37 87.03 17.74 44.40
N LEU A 38 87.57 17.35 43.24
CA LEU A 38 86.87 17.42 41.95
C LEU A 38 85.66 16.46 41.90
N ASP A 39 85.75 15.27 42.49
CA ASP A 39 84.63 14.33 42.57
C ASP A 39 83.49 14.86 43.45
N ARG A 40 83.81 15.54 44.57
CA ARG A 40 82.81 16.25 45.38
C ARG A 40 82.12 17.37 44.59
N GLN A 41 82.90 18.16 43.84
CA GLN A 41 82.35 19.22 43.00
C GLN A 41 81.48 18.67 41.87
N ARG A 42 81.92 17.59 41.20
CA ARG A 42 81.13 16.90 40.17
C ARG A 42 79.79 16.44 40.73
N LYS A 43 79.78 15.75 41.87
CA LYS A 43 78.55 15.28 42.53
C LYS A 43 77.63 16.43 42.93
N SER A 44 78.16 17.56 43.41
CA SER A 44 77.33 18.72 43.73
C SER A 44 76.70 19.34 42.49
N LEU A 45 77.44 19.46 41.39
CA LEU A 45 76.93 20.01 40.13
C LEU A 45 75.90 19.07 39.50
N GLU A 46 76.16 17.77 39.52
CA GLU A 46 75.24 16.73 39.05
C GLU A 46 73.91 16.77 39.81
N TYR A 47 73.96 16.90 41.15
CA TYR A 47 72.76 17.09 41.95
C TYR A 47 72.01 18.39 41.58
N THR A 48 72.70 19.50 41.40
CA THR A 48 72.07 20.77 41.01
C THR A 48 71.43 20.70 39.62
N ILE A 49 72.06 20.01 38.66
CA ILE A 49 71.50 19.80 37.33
C ILE A 49 70.22 18.97 37.44
N TYR A 50 70.25 17.85 38.14
CA TYR A 50 69.07 17.00 38.33
C TYR A 50 67.94 17.70 39.08
N ASP A 51 68.25 18.51 40.09
CA ASP A 51 67.25 19.28 40.81
C ASP A 51 66.57 20.32 39.91
N LYS A 52 67.36 20.99 39.04
CA LYS A 52 66.83 21.92 38.04
C LYS A 52 65.97 21.21 37.00
N GLU A 53 66.44 20.11 36.43
CA GLU A 53 65.68 19.33 35.45
C GLU A 53 64.37 18.80 36.06
N LEU A 54 64.41 18.33 37.31
CA LEU A 54 63.23 17.90 38.04
C LEU A 54 62.26 19.07 38.29
N HIS A 55 62.78 20.26 38.61
CA HIS A 55 61.97 21.45 38.79
C HIS A 55 61.29 21.88 37.49
N ASP A 56 62.04 21.93 36.38
CA ASP A 56 61.53 22.28 35.05
C ASP A 56 60.46 21.26 34.59
N ALA A 57 60.68 19.97 34.82
CA ALA A 57 59.71 18.92 34.53
C ALA A 57 58.43 19.06 35.38
N LYS A 58 58.54 19.41 36.67
CA LYS A 58 57.39 19.67 37.54
C LYS A 58 56.58 20.88 37.06
N LEU A 59 57.24 21.96 36.64
CA LEU A 59 56.58 23.14 36.09
C LEU A 59 55.83 22.82 34.79
N GLN A 60 56.44 22.05 33.89
CA GLN A 60 55.79 21.58 32.66
C GLN A 60 54.57 20.72 32.97
N LEU A 61 54.67 19.82 33.95
CA LEU A 61 53.56 18.95 34.36
C LEU A 61 52.40 19.76 34.95
N ALA A 62 52.68 20.74 35.80
CA ALA A 62 51.65 21.64 36.35
C ALA A 62 50.90 22.42 35.25
N LYS A 63 51.63 22.90 34.23
CA LYS A 63 51.02 23.58 33.08
C LYS A 63 50.10 22.66 32.26
N ILE A 64 50.54 21.42 32.04
CA ILE A 64 49.73 20.41 31.34
C ILE A 64 48.46 20.11 32.14
N ASP A 65 48.56 19.99 33.47
CA ASP A 65 47.40 19.72 34.32
C ASP A 65 46.40 20.88 34.32
N GLU A 66 46.86 22.13 34.31
CA GLU A 66 46.01 23.32 34.17
C GLU A 66 45.30 23.36 32.81
N ASP A 67 46.01 23.05 31.72
CA ASP A 67 45.40 22.97 30.39
C ASP A 67 44.39 21.82 30.29
N ARG A 68 44.66 20.66 30.91
CA ARG A 68 43.71 19.55 31.01
C ARG A 68 42.46 19.94 31.78
N TYR A 69 42.61 20.68 32.88
CA TYR A 69 41.50 21.18 33.67
C TYR A 69 40.62 22.14 32.84
N ARG A 70 41.22 23.09 32.12
CA ARG A 70 40.49 24.01 31.23
C ARG A 70 39.74 23.28 30.11
N VAL A 71 40.35 22.25 29.51
CA VAL A 71 39.69 21.43 28.49
C VAL A 71 38.51 20.67 29.11
N SER A 72 38.68 20.08 30.29
CA SER A 72 37.62 19.36 31.00
C SER A 72 36.42 20.26 31.32
N GLU A 73 36.66 21.50 31.77
CA GLU A 73 35.60 22.47 32.07
C GLU A 73 34.84 22.88 30.79
N LYS A 74 35.55 23.14 29.69
CA LYS A 74 34.93 23.41 28.39
C LYS A 74 34.16 22.20 27.85
N SER A 75 34.66 20.98 28.04
CA SER A 75 33.96 19.76 27.66
C SER A 75 32.69 19.56 28.49
N ALA A 76 32.72 19.82 29.79
CA ALA A 76 31.55 19.71 30.66
C ALA A 76 30.47 20.74 30.28
N THR A 77 30.85 22.00 30.06
CA THR A 77 29.92 23.04 29.60
C THR A 77 29.32 22.73 28.23
N MET A 78 30.11 22.20 27.29
CA MET A 78 29.61 21.78 25.98
C MET A 78 28.71 20.55 26.07
N TYR A 79 28.99 19.61 26.98
CA TYR A 79 28.12 18.47 27.22
C TYR A 79 26.75 18.90 27.76
N ASN A 80 26.74 19.82 28.73
CA ASN A 80 25.51 20.36 29.29
C ASN A 80 24.68 21.11 28.23
N SER A 81 25.30 21.93 27.38
CA SER A 81 24.58 22.64 26.32
C SER A 81 23.99 21.70 25.27
N VAL A 82 24.68 20.61 24.94
CA VAL A 82 24.16 19.55 24.06
C VAL A 82 22.97 18.82 24.73
N SER A 83 23.05 18.55 26.03
CA SER A 83 21.95 17.95 26.79
C SER A 83 20.71 18.84 26.79
N ASP A 84 20.87 20.13 27.09
CA ASP A 84 19.78 21.11 27.08
C ASP A 84 19.15 21.26 25.68
N ALA A 85 19.97 21.26 24.63
CA ALA A 85 19.48 21.28 23.26
C ALA A 85 18.69 20.01 22.92
N HIS A 86 19.15 18.85 23.39
CA HIS A 86 18.47 17.58 23.18
C HIS A 86 17.10 17.53 23.88
N GLU A 87 17.02 18.06 25.09
CA GLU A 87 15.76 18.13 25.83
C GLU A 87 14.75 19.07 25.14
N LYS A 88 15.20 20.23 24.66
CA LYS A 88 14.38 21.15 23.84
C LYS A 88 13.89 20.51 22.53
N CYS A 89 14.76 19.78 21.82
CA CYS A 89 14.35 19.05 20.62
C CYS A 89 13.26 18.03 20.93
N LYS A 90 13.37 17.32 22.06
CA LYS A 90 12.37 16.34 22.50
C LYS A 90 11.03 16.99 22.84
N GLU A 91 11.02 18.19 23.42
CA GLU A 91 9.79 18.97 23.66
C GLU A 91 9.15 19.43 22.35
N LEU A 92 9.94 19.96 21.42
CA LEU A 92 9.46 20.37 20.10
C LEU A 92 8.89 19.18 19.31
N ASP A 93 9.51 18.00 19.38
CA ASP A 93 8.99 16.78 18.76
C ASP A 93 7.66 16.32 19.35
N LYS A 94 7.43 16.53 20.65
CA LYS A 94 6.12 16.26 21.27
C LYS A 94 5.06 17.23 20.75
N LEU A 95 5.38 18.53 20.74
CA LEU A 95 4.48 19.56 20.23
C LEU A 95 4.14 19.35 18.74
N LEU A 96 5.12 18.97 17.91
CA LEU A 96 4.89 18.62 16.51
C LEU A 96 3.94 17.43 16.35
N LYS A 97 4.06 16.41 17.21
CA LYS A 97 3.14 15.26 17.19
C LYS A 97 1.73 15.64 17.61
N GLU A 98 1.58 16.52 18.59
CA GLU A 98 0.27 17.03 19.04
C GLU A 98 -0.40 17.87 17.94
N LEU A 99 0.30 18.86 17.40
CA LEU A 99 -0.18 19.70 16.31
C LEU A 99 -0.49 18.88 15.04
N SER A 100 0.31 17.86 14.73
CA SER A 100 0.05 16.97 13.59
C SER A 100 -1.25 16.16 13.77
N LYS A 101 -1.54 15.70 14.99
CA LYS A 101 -2.80 15.02 15.29
C LYS A 101 -3.99 15.97 15.16
N GLU A 102 -3.88 17.19 15.69
CA GLU A 102 -4.93 18.20 15.55
C GLU A 102 -5.19 18.55 14.08
N ALA A 103 -4.14 18.75 13.29
CA ALA A 103 -4.26 19.00 11.86
C ALA A 103 -4.97 17.85 11.11
N GLN A 104 -4.68 16.59 11.48
CA GLN A 104 -5.37 15.43 10.90
C GLN A 104 -6.86 15.38 11.29
N ILE A 105 -7.20 15.71 12.54
CA ILE A 105 -8.59 15.77 13.00
C ILE A 105 -9.35 16.85 12.22
N LEU A 106 -8.81 18.07 12.16
CA LEU A 106 -9.39 19.19 11.42
C LEU A 106 -9.53 18.88 9.93
N SER A 107 -8.58 18.17 9.32
CA SER A 107 -8.67 17.75 7.92
C SER A 107 -9.85 16.80 7.69
N ARG A 108 -10.07 15.83 8.60
CA ARG A 108 -11.20 14.89 8.51
C ARG A 108 -12.54 15.60 8.72
N GLU A 109 -12.61 16.55 9.65
CA GLU A 109 -13.80 17.38 9.87
C GLU A 109 -14.12 18.22 8.63
N LYS A 110 -13.11 18.85 8.01
CA LYS A 110 -13.28 19.59 6.76
C LYS A 110 -13.84 18.71 5.64
N GLU A 111 -13.29 17.51 5.46
CA GLU A 111 -13.78 16.57 4.43
C GLU A 111 -15.24 16.15 4.68
N ALA A 112 -15.61 15.90 5.95
CA ALA A 112 -16.98 15.58 6.32
C ALA A 112 -17.95 16.73 6.01
N VAL A 113 -17.58 17.96 6.36
CA VAL A 113 -18.38 19.16 6.08
C VAL A 113 -18.49 19.42 4.58
N GLU A 114 -17.43 19.21 3.79
CA GLU A 114 -17.49 19.33 2.34
C GLU A 114 -18.45 18.31 1.71
N LYS A 115 -18.48 17.08 2.22
CA LYS A 115 -19.41 16.05 1.75
C LYS A 115 -20.86 16.45 2.05
N GLN A 116 -21.14 16.91 3.26
CA GLN A 116 -22.47 17.43 3.63
C GLN A 116 -22.88 18.62 2.76
N LYS A 117 -21.97 19.56 2.49
CA LYS A 117 -22.22 20.69 1.59
C LYS A 117 -22.56 20.22 0.17
N LYS A 118 -21.84 19.25 -0.38
CA LYS A 118 -22.12 18.69 -1.72
C LYS A 118 -23.50 18.04 -1.79
N GLU A 119 -23.90 17.30 -0.75
CA GLU A 119 -25.23 16.70 -0.66
C GLU A 119 -26.33 17.75 -0.55
N ALA A 120 -26.12 18.80 0.25
CA ALA A 120 -27.04 19.92 0.38
C ALA A 120 -27.22 20.68 -0.95
N ILE A 121 -26.14 20.92 -1.70
CA ILE A 121 -26.20 21.56 -3.02
C ILE A 121 -27.01 20.71 -4.01
N LYS A 122 -26.82 19.38 -4.03
CA LYS A 122 -27.62 18.48 -4.88
C LYS A 122 -29.11 18.52 -4.52
N LYS A 123 -29.44 18.51 -3.23
CA LYS A 123 -30.82 18.64 -2.75
C LYS A 123 -31.42 19.99 -3.16
N ARG A 124 -30.67 21.08 -3.01
CA ARG A 124 -31.11 22.42 -3.42
C ARG A 124 -31.39 22.49 -4.92
N ALA A 125 -30.47 22.00 -5.76
CA ALA A 125 -30.65 22.00 -7.21
C ALA A 125 -31.87 21.18 -7.65
N LYS A 126 -32.14 20.04 -6.97
CA LYS A 126 -33.36 19.25 -7.22
C LYS A 126 -34.62 20.03 -6.87
N LEU A 127 -34.68 20.61 -5.68
CA LEU A 127 -35.82 21.41 -5.24
C LEU A 127 -36.06 22.64 -6.13
N GLU A 128 -34.99 23.23 -6.67
CA GLU A 128 -35.05 24.38 -7.57
C GLU A 128 -35.63 24.00 -8.95
N LEU A 129 -35.29 22.82 -9.46
CA LEU A 129 -35.92 22.25 -10.65
C LEU A 129 -37.40 21.93 -10.40
N ASP A 130 -37.71 21.24 -9.31
CA ASP A 130 -39.09 20.89 -8.95
C ASP A 130 -39.95 22.15 -8.79
N TYR A 131 -39.43 23.19 -8.11
CA TYR A 131 -40.12 24.48 -7.96
C TYR A 131 -40.43 25.11 -9.32
N LYS A 132 -39.46 25.09 -10.24
CA LYS A 132 -39.64 25.66 -11.58
C LYS A 132 -40.71 24.90 -12.38
N ASP A 133 -40.70 23.57 -12.32
CA ASP A 133 -41.73 22.74 -12.97
C ASP A 133 -43.13 23.02 -12.40
N TYR A 134 -43.25 23.20 -11.08
CA TYR A 134 -44.52 23.57 -10.45
C TYR A 134 -44.96 24.98 -10.84
N ASP A 135 -44.05 25.94 -10.88
CA ASP A 135 -44.33 27.31 -11.28
C ASP A 135 -44.81 27.37 -12.75
N ASP A 136 -44.16 26.66 -13.66
CA ASP A 136 -44.58 26.57 -15.07
C ASP A 136 -45.96 25.92 -15.21
N LYS A 137 -46.27 24.90 -14.40
CA LYS A 137 -47.63 24.30 -14.34
C LYS A 137 -48.67 25.27 -13.82
N ILE A 138 -48.36 26.03 -12.77
CA ILE A 138 -49.27 27.04 -12.21
C ILE A 138 -49.54 28.13 -13.25
N ARG A 139 -48.51 28.62 -13.93
CA ARG A 139 -48.66 29.60 -15.02
C ARG A 139 -49.50 29.04 -16.17
N GLY A 140 -49.28 27.79 -16.56
CA GLY A 140 -50.07 27.10 -17.58
C GLY A 140 -51.55 26.99 -17.20
N ASN A 141 -51.84 26.56 -15.97
CA ASN A 141 -53.20 26.46 -15.45
C ASN A 141 -53.88 27.82 -15.32
N ASN A 142 -53.16 28.86 -14.89
CA ASN A 142 -53.71 30.21 -14.80
C ASN A 142 -54.09 30.74 -16.19
N ARG A 143 -53.25 30.54 -17.21
CA ARG A 143 -53.60 30.89 -18.59
C ARG A 143 -54.85 30.16 -19.08
N ALA A 144 -54.90 28.84 -18.88
CA ALA A 144 -56.08 28.05 -19.26
C ALA A 144 -57.34 28.50 -18.51
N LYS A 145 -57.21 28.90 -17.24
CA LYS A 145 -58.31 29.47 -16.46
C LYS A 145 -58.75 30.83 -17.01
N GLU A 146 -57.81 31.72 -17.32
CA GLU A 146 -58.11 33.03 -17.92
C GLU A 146 -58.83 32.87 -19.27
N ASP A 147 -58.34 31.96 -20.13
CA ASP A 147 -58.98 31.64 -21.41
C ASP A 147 -60.40 31.07 -21.21
N ALA A 148 -60.59 30.18 -20.24
CA ALA A 148 -61.91 29.63 -19.92
C ALA A 148 -62.88 30.68 -19.36
N VAL A 149 -62.39 31.64 -18.56
CA VAL A 149 -63.19 32.77 -18.06
C VAL A 149 -63.62 33.67 -19.23
N LEU A 150 -62.71 33.98 -20.15
CA LEU A 150 -63.03 34.77 -21.35
C LEU A 150 -64.08 34.07 -22.23
N GLN A 151 -63.98 32.75 -22.39
CA GLN A 151 -64.98 31.95 -23.13
C GLN A 151 -66.34 31.98 -22.44
N LEU A 152 -66.38 31.87 -21.10
CA LEU A 152 -67.61 32.00 -20.31
C LEU A 152 -68.25 33.38 -20.49
N GLU A 153 -67.48 34.46 -20.41
CA GLU A 153 -67.99 35.82 -20.60
C GLU A 153 -68.53 36.08 -22.02
N LEU A 154 -67.95 35.44 -23.02
CA LEU A 154 -68.46 35.46 -24.40
C LEU A 154 -69.79 34.70 -24.50
N LEU A 155 -69.85 33.48 -23.95
CA LEU A 155 -71.05 32.66 -23.97
C LEU A 155 -72.21 33.31 -23.21
N ASP A 156 -71.94 33.91 -22.03
CA ASP A 156 -72.95 34.61 -21.25
C ASP A 156 -73.52 35.81 -22.03
N ARG A 157 -72.68 36.50 -22.82
CA ARG A 157 -73.12 37.55 -23.74
C ARG A 157 -74.02 37.00 -24.84
N GLU A 158 -73.64 35.89 -25.47
CA GLU A 158 -74.47 35.23 -26.50
C GLU A 158 -75.80 34.75 -25.93
N ILE A 159 -75.81 34.22 -24.70
CA ILE A 159 -77.02 33.81 -23.99
C ILE A 159 -77.90 35.03 -23.70
N LEU A 160 -77.31 36.15 -23.26
CA LEU A 160 -78.04 37.40 -23.02
C LEU A 160 -78.67 37.95 -24.30
N GLU A 161 -77.92 38.00 -25.41
CA GLU A 161 -78.43 38.42 -26.71
C GLU A 161 -79.54 37.48 -27.19
N SER A 162 -79.29 36.17 -27.16
CA SER A 162 -80.29 35.15 -27.54
C SER A 162 -81.56 35.24 -26.69
N ASN A 163 -81.43 35.46 -25.38
CA ASN A 163 -82.59 35.65 -24.50
C ASN A 163 -83.32 36.96 -24.76
N ALA A 164 -82.61 38.04 -25.07
CA ALA A 164 -83.23 39.31 -25.46
C ALA A 164 -84.00 39.16 -26.78
N ASP A 165 -83.41 38.46 -27.76
CA ASP A 165 -84.03 38.13 -29.03
C ASP A 165 -85.29 37.28 -28.83
N LEU A 166 -85.18 36.25 -28.01
CA LEU A 166 -86.28 35.36 -27.67
C LEU A 166 -87.38 36.10 -26.89
N ALA A 167 -87.04 37.07 -26.04
CA ALA A 167 -88.01 37.95 -25.38
C ALA A 167 -88.71 38.90 -26.35
N ARG A 168 -88.00 39.44 -27.36
CA ARG A 168 -88.61 40.26 -28.43
C ARG A 168 -89.59 39.43 -29.25
N VAL A 169 -89.18 38.23 -29.67
CA VAL A 169 -90.01 37.29 -30.42
C VAL A 169 -91.20 36.84 -29.57
N LYS A 170 -91.01 36.50 -28.30
CA LYS A 170 -92.11 36.16 -27.37
C LYS A 170 -93.09 37.31 -27.22
N LYS A 171 -92.62 38.55 -27.04
CA LYS A 171 -93.53 39.71 -26.94
C LYS A 171 -94.35 39.91 -28.21
N LEU A 172 -93.73 39.76 -29.38
CA LEU A 172 -94.42 39.80 -30.67
C LEU A 172 -95.43 38.65 -30.80
N HIS A 173 -95.02 37.43 -30.47
CA HIS A 173 -95.88 36.26 -30.48
C HIS A 173 -97.04 36.39 -29.50
N ASP A 174 -96.82 36.85 -28.27
CA ASP A 174 -97.85 37.10 -27.25
C ASP A 174 -98.79 38.23 -27.65
N SER A 175 -98.32 39.22 -28.43
CA SER A 175 -99.17 40.26 -28.99
C SER A 175 -100.03 39.73 -30.14
N GLN A 176 -99.44 38.89 -31.01
CA GLN A 176 -100.14 38.22 -32.08
C GLN A 176 -101.13 37.18 -31.55
N ILE A 177 -100.79 36.45 -30.49
CA ILE A 177 -101.70 35.56 -29.76
C ILE A 177 -102.81 36.39 -29.12
N ARG A 178 -102.52 37.54 -28.51
CA ARG A 178 -103.59 38.39 -27.95
C ARG A 178 -104.51 38.97 -29.02
N GLU A 179 -103.96 39.35 -30.17
CA GLU A 179 -104.75 39.75 -31.33
C GLU A 179 -105.54 38.56 -31.89
N GLU A 180 -104.94 37.38 -31.99
CA GLU A 180 -105.59 36.14 -32.40
C GLU A 180 -106.68 35.77 -31.40
N GLU A 181 -106.47 35.84 -30.09
CA GLU A 181 -107.45 35.59 -29.03
C GLU A 181 -108.54 36.66 -29.00
N HIS A 182 -108.24 37.90 -29.36
CA HIS A 182 -109.22 38.97 -29.47
C HIS A 182 -110.05 38.82 -30.75
N LEU A 183 -109.41 38.48 -31.86
CA LEU A 183 -110.06 38.11 -33.12
C LEU A 183 -110.88 36.85 -32.92
N THR A 184 -110.37 35.86 -32.20
CA THR A 184 -111.03 34.59 -31.89
C THR A 184 -112.15 34.81 -30.90
N ARG A 185 -112.01 35.66 -29.88
CA ARG A 185 -113.15 36.08 -29.05
C ARG A 185 -114.16 36.89 -29.84
N GLY A 186 -113.73 37.74 -30.75
CA GLY A 186 -114.60 38.50 -31.63
C GLY A 186 -115.27 37.63 -32.70
N ILE A 187 -114.60 36.58 -33.16
CA ILE A 187 -115.12 35.52 -34.02
C ILE A 187 -116.06 34.69 -33.18
N MET A 188 -115.72 34.23 -31.98
CA MET A 188 -116.58 33.49 -31.05
C MET A 188 -117.79 34.30 -30.61
N GLU A 189 -117.69 35.61 -30.41
CA GLU A 189 -118.82 36.48 -30.05
C GLU A 189 -119.71 36.70 -31.28
N ARG A 190 -119.10 36.92 -32.45
CA ARG A 190 -119.83 36.97 -33.73
C ARG A 190 -120.38 35.61 -34.12
N GLU A 191 -119.74 34.51 -33.79
CA GLU A 191 -120.11 33.11 -34.01
C GLU A 191 -121.11 32.66 -32.98
N LYS A 192 -121.10 33.22 -31.77
CA LYS A 192 -122.13 33.05 -30.75
C LYS A 192 -123.35 33.88 -31.13
N GLN A 193 -123.19 35.09 -31.66
CA GLN A 193 -124.28 35.84 -32.26
C GLN A 193 -124.80 35.16 -33.53
N LEU A 194 -123.91 34.63 -34.37
CA LEU A 194 -124.21 33.86 -35.58
C LEU A 194 -124.77 32.48 -35.23
N SER A 195 -124.41 31.87 -34.10
CA SER A 195 -124.91 30.61 -33.56
C SER A 195 -126.23 30.82 -32.84
N ILE A 196 -126.45 31.96 -32.19
CA ILE A 196 -127.76 32.40 -31.70
C ILE A 196 -128.67 32.73 -32.90
N LEU A 197 -128.12 33.30 -33.98
CA LEU A 197 -128.83 33.53 -35.25
C LEU A 197 -129.08 32.22 -36.00
N TYR A 198 -128.14 31.25 -36.07
CA TYR A 198 -128.28 29.91 -36.67
C TYR A 198 -129.15 28.98 -35.81
N GLN A 199 -129.13 29.11 -34.48
CA GLN A 199 -130.06 28.44 -33.56
C GLN A 199 -131.47 29.02 -33.70
N LYS A 200 -131.61 30.30 -34.09
CA LYS A 200 -132.87 30.94 -34.50
C LYS A 200 -133.21 30.76 -35.99
N GLN A 201 -132.25 30.35 -36.82
CA GLN A 201 -132.33 30.17 -38.28
C GLN A 201 -131.84 28.76 -38.64
N GLY A 202 -132.56 27.76 -38.14
CA GLY A 202 -132.51 26.41 -38.70
C GLY A 202 -131.67 25.39 -37.94
N ARG A 203 -132.34 24.57 -37.13
CA ARG A 203 -132.00 23.14 -36.99
C ARG A 203 -132.42 22.34 -38.22
N ALA A 204 -132.11 22.85 -39.40
CA ALA A 204 -132.28 22.16 -40.66
C ALA A 204 -131.07 22.52 -41.54
N THR A 205 -130.35 21.51 -42.04
CA THR A 205 -129.25 21.58 -43.01
C THR A 205 -127.87 22.06 -42.52
N GLN A 206 -127.16 21.26 -41.71
CA GLN A 206 -125.69 21.40 -41.55
C GLN A 206 -124.90 20.50 -42.52
N PHE A 207 -125.58 19.57 -43.18
CA PHE A 207 -125.13 18.89 -44.39
C PHE A 207 -126.39 18.66 -45.23
N ALA A 208 -126.37 19.05 -46.52
CA ALA A 208 -127.52 18.89 -47.41
C ALA A 208 -127.81 17.41 -47.72
N SER A 209 -126.82 16.54 -47.49
CA SER A 209 -126.94 15.09 -47.58
C SER A 209 -125.93 14.37 -46.67
N LYS A 210 -126.16 13.08 -46.41
CA LYS A 210 -125.18 12.19 -45.75
C LYS A 210 -123.78 12.25 -46.40
N ALA A 211 -123.72 12.52 -47.71
CA ALA A 211 -122.48 12.57 -48.48
C ALA A 211 -121.59 13.80 -48.18
N ASP A 212 -122.13 14.91 -47.68
CA ASP A 212 -121.33 16.09 -47.33
C ASP A 212 -120.66 15.94 -45.96
N ARG A 213 -121.36 15.27 -45.03
CA ARG A 213 -120.82 14.88 -43.72
C ARG A 213 -119.73 13.81 -43.87
N ASP A 214 -120.01 12.79 -44.67
CA ASP A 214 -119.06 11.71 -44.90
C ASP A 214 -117.81 12.25 -45.63
N ARG A 215 -117.94 13.21 -46.56
CA ARG A 215 -116.79 13.91 -47.18
C ARG A 215 -115.92 14.68 -46.19
N TRP A 216 -116.53 15.33 -45.19
CA TRP A 216 -115.79 16.05 -44.16
C TRP A 216 -115.03 15.09 -43.24
N LEU A 217 -115.69 14.02 -42.77
CA LEU A 217 -115.03 12.96 -41.98
C LEU A 217 -113.94 12.24 -42.78
N GLN A 218 -114.14 12.00 -44.08
CA GLN A 218 -113.10 11.43 -44.95
C GLN A 218 -111.88 12.33 -45.06
N LYS A 219 -112.07 13.65 -45.09
CA LYS A 219 -110.97 14.62 -45.14
C LYS A 219 -110.18 14.61 -43.83
N GLU A 220 -110.86 14.59 -42.70
CA GLU A 220 -110.20 14.55 -41.39
C GLU A 220 -109.46 13.23 -41.14
N ILE A 221 -110.06 12.10 -41.52
CA ILE A 221 -109.41 10.78 -41.48
C ILE A 221 -108.16 10.78 -42.38
N LYS A 222 -108.24 11.36 -43.58
CA LYS A 222 -107.10 11.47 -44.50
C LYS A 222 -105.97 12.30 -43.91
N ASP A 223 -106.28 13.40 -43.23
CA ASP A 223 -105.27 14.26 -42.61
C ASP A 223 -104.56 13.52 -41.44
N TYR A 224 -105.29 12.72 -40.65
CA TYR A 224 -104.69 11.87 -39.62
C TYR A 224 -103.89 10.67 -40.19
N GLU A 225 -104.35 10.04 -41.27
CA GLU A 225 -103.62 8.98 -41.96
C GLU A 225 -102.29 9.47 -42.55
N GLN A 226 -102.25 10.73 -43.02
CA GLN A 226 -101.02 11.35 -43.50
C GLN A 226 -100.00 11.56 -42.37
N VAL A 227 -100.44 11.97 -41.18
CA VAL A 227 -99.55 12.10 -40.01
C VAL A 227 -99.07 10.72 -39.53
N LEU A 228 -99.97 9.72 -39.47
CA LEU A 228 -99.63 8.37 -39.04
C LEU A 228 -98.59 7.71 -39.97
N SER A 229 -98.75 7.87 -41.29
CA SER A 229 -97.79 7.35 -42.28
C SER A 229 -96.41 8.02 -42.17
N SER A 230 -96.36 9.34 -41.90
CA SER A 230 -95.09 10.05 -41.64
C SER A 230 -94.38 9.51 -40.39
N ASN A 231 -95.11 9.30 -39.31
CA ASN A 231 -94.54 8.77 -38.06
C ASN A 231 -94.06 7.32 -38.20
N LEU A 232 -94.78 6.47 -38.93
CA LEU A 232 -94.36 5.09 -39.21
C LEU A 232 -93.05 5.05 -40.03
N VAL A 233 -92.88 5.98 -40.97
CA VAL A 233 -91.64 6.11 -41.73
C VAL A 233 -90.48 6.56 -40.84
N GLN A 234 -90.72 7.48 -39.90
CA GLN A 234 -89.71 7.90 -38.92
C GLN A 234 -89.33 6.78 -37.95
N GLU A 235 -90.32 6.03 -37.43
CA GLU A 235 -90.08 4.88 -36.55
C GLU A 235 -89.21 3.83 -37.25
N LYS A 236 -89.49 3.54 -38.52
CA LYS A 236 -88.69 2.58 -39.30
C LYS A 236 -87.24 3.05 -39.48
N LYS A 237 -87.03 4.33 -39.83
CA LYS A 237 -85.68 4.90 -39.94
C LYS A 237 -84.89 4.81 -38.63
N LEU A 238 -85.54 5.13 -37.51
CA LEU A 238 -84.91 5.03 -36.19
C LEU A 238 -84.58 3.58 -35.82
N ARG A 239 -85.44 2.61 -36.16
CA ARG A 239 -85.15 1.17 -35.96
C ARG A 239 -83.95 0.72 -36.78
N ASP A 240 -83.86 1.12 -38.04
CA ASP A 240 -82.73 0.79 -38.92
C ASP A 240 -81.42 1.42 -38.39
N GLU A 241 -81.47 2.64 -37.88
CA GLU A 241 -80.33 3.34 -37.26
C GLU A 241 -79.89 2.67 -35.95
N ILE A 242 -80.82 2.25 -35.09
CA ILE A 242 -80.52 1.44 -33.90
C ILE A 242 -79.85 0.12 -34.28
N GLU A 243 -80.32 -0.55 -35.34
CA GLU A 243 -79.71 -1.82 -35.78
C GLU A 243 -78.29 -1.60 -36.31
N GLN A 244 -78.06 -0.51 -37.04
CA GLN A 244 -76.73 -0.13 -37.53
C GLN A 244 -75.77 0.19 -36.38
N LEU A 245 -76.20 1.00 -35.41
CA LEU A 245 -75.41 1.32 -34.22
C LEU A 245 -75.08 0.07 -33.40
N ASN A 246 -76.01 -0.88 -33.28
CA ASN A 246 -75.74 -2.14 -32.58
C ASN A 246 -74.70 -3.01 -33.31
N LYS A 247 -74.66 -2.98 -34.64
CA LYS A 247 -73.61 -3.68 -35.42
C LYS A 247 -72.24 -3.01 -35.19
N GLU A 248 -72.20 -1.68 -35.16
CA GLU A 248 -70.97 -0.93 -34.89
C GLU A 248 -70.44 -1.17 -33.48
N ILE A 249 -71.32 -1.21 -32.46
CA ILE A 249 -70.95 -1.56 -31.07
C ILE A 249 -70.33 -2.96 -31.01
N ARG A 250 -70.93 -3.95 -31.68
CA ARG A 250 -70.37 -5.32 -31.69
C ARG A 250 -68.99 -5.38 -32.36
N ALA A 251 -68.80 -4.67 -33.47
CA ALA A 251 -67.51 -4.59 -34.14
C ALA A 251 -66.44 -3.93 -33.25
N GLN A 252 -66.81 -2.87 -32.51
CA GLN A 252 -65.95 -2.22 -31.52
C GLN A 252 -65.59 -3.18 -30.37
N ASP A 253 -66.56 -3.93 -29.84
CA ASP A 253 -66.33 -4.91 -28.77
C ASP A 253 -65.35 -6.01 -29.19
N ASP A 254 -65.50 -6.55 -30.41
CA ASP A 254 -64.58 -7.55 -30.96
C ASP A 254 -63.16 -6.97 -31.14
N TYR A 255 -63.06 -5.72 -31.60
CA TYR A 255 -61.78 -5.01 -31.71
C TYR A 255 -61.12 -4.81 -30.33
N ILE A 256 -61.87 -4.38 -29.33
CA ILE A 256 -61.39 -4.21 -27.95
C ILE A 256 -60.91 -5.56 -27.40
N LYS A 257 -61.63 -6.65 -27.67
CA LYS A 257 -61.25 -7.99 -27.23
C LYS A 257 -59.93 -8.45 -27.85
N GLY A 258 -59.74 -8.26 -29.16
CA GLY A 258 -58.47 -8.55 -29.83
C GLY A 258 -57.30 -7.77 -29.24
N ARG A 259 -57.50 -6.46 -28.98
CA ARG A 259 -56.48 -5.61 -28.34
C ARG A 259 -56.14 -6.06 -26.91
N LYS A 260 -57.13 -6.54 -26.14
CA LYS A 260 -56.91 -7.10 -24.80
C LYS A 260 -56.08 -8.39 -24.84
N ASP A 261 -56.38 -9.28 -25.78
CA ASP A 261 -55.63 -10.54 -25.93
C ASP A 261 -54.16 -10.27 -26.32
N ASP A 262 -53.91 -9.30 -27.19
CA ASP A 262 -52.55 -8.90 -27.56
C ASP A 262 -51.82 -8.21 -26.41
N ALA A 263 -52.51 -7.38 -25.62
CA ALA A 263 -51.95 -6.81 -24.39
C ALA A 263 -51.54 -7.91 -23.39
N ALA A 264 -52.37 -8.94 -23.22
CA ALA A 264 -52.06 -10.07 -22.33
C ALA A 264 -50.83 -10.88 -22.80
N LYS A 265 -50.69 -11.11 -24.12
CA LYS A 265 -49.47 -11.75 -24.69
C LYS A 265 -48.22 -10.92 -24.42
N LEU A 266 -48.30 -9.60 -24.63
CA LEU A 266 -47.19 -8.69 -24.36
C LEU A 266 -46.83 -8.65 -22.86
N GLU A 267 -47.82 -8.64 -21.97
CA GLU A 267 -47.60 -8.73 -20.52
C GLU A 267 -46.88 -10.03 -20.12
N SER A 268 -47.28 -11.17 -20.71
CA SER A 268 -46.59 -12.45 -20.48
C SER A 268 -45.13 -12.40 -20.94
N LEU A 269 -44.84 -11.85 -22.12
CA LEU A 269 -43.48 -11.66 -22.62
C LEU A 269 -42.65 -10.75 -21.70
N ILE A 270 -43.21 -9.62 -21.29
CA ILE A 270 -42.57 -8.68 -20.36
C ILE A 270 -42.26 -9.39 -19.02
N SER A 271 -43.17 -10.22 -18.52
CA SER A 271 -42.96 -10.98 -17.28
C SER A 271 -41.80 -11.95 -17.40
N GLY A 272 -41.68 -12.66 -18.53
CA GLY A 272 -40.56 -13.56 -18.81
C GLY A 272 -39.23 -12.82 -18.88
N TYR A 273 -39.17 -11.69 -19.60
CA TYR A 273 -37.96 -10.85 -19.65
C TYR A 273 -37.59 -10.29 -18.27
N ARG A 274 -38.57 -9.90 -17.44
CA ARG A 274 -38.32 -9.44 -16.05
C ARG A 274 -37.72 -10.55 -15.19
N GLN A 275 -38.20 -11.79 -15.33
CA GLN A 275 -37.65 -12.93 -14.59
C GLN A 275 -36.20 -13.22 -14.98
N SER A 276 -35.91 -13.31 -16.29
CA SER A 276 -34.54 -13.50 -16.78
C SER A 276 -33.61 -12.35 -16.33
N TYR A 277 -34.07 -11.10 -16.40
CA TYR A 277 -33.31 -9.96 -15.90
C TYR A 277 -33.03 -10.05 -14.39
N SER A 278 -34.00 -10.49 -13.59
CA SER A 278 -33.81 -10.70 -12.15
C SER A 278 -32.74 -11.76 -11.88
N GLN A 279 -32.73 -12.86 -12.63
CA GLN A 279 -31.70 -13.91 -12.51
C GLN A 279 -30.30 -13.37 -12.84
N TYR A 280 -30.13 -12.67 -13.96
CA TYR A 280 -28.85 -12.07 -14.33
C TYR A 280 -28.38 -11.00 -13.34
N LYS A 281 -29.31 -10.23 -12.75
CA LYS A 281 -29.00 -9.26 -11.69
C LYS A 281 -28.42 -9.95 -10.46
N VAL A 282 -29.04 -11.04 -10.00
CA VAL A 282 -28.55 -11.82 -8.86
C VAL A 282 -27.17 -12.42 -9.15
N GLU A 283 -26.96 -12.99 -10.34
CA GLU A 283 -25.65 -13.54 -10.72
C GLU A 283 -24.56 -12.46 -10.79
N ARG A 284 -24.87 -11.29 -11.35
CA ARG A 284 -23.98 -10.12 -11.34
C ARG A 284 -23.62 -9.70 -9.92
N ASP A 285 -24.59 -9.64 -9.02
CA ASP A 285 -24.36 -9.21 -7.64
C ASP A 285 -23.48 -10.22 -6.90
N LYS A 286 -23.69 -11.53 -7.10
CA LYS A 286 -22.79 -12.59 -6.59
C LYS A 286 -21.35 -12.43 -7.07
N LEU A 287 -21.14 -12.29 -8.38
CA LEU A 287 -19.80 -12.08 -8.95
C LEU A 287 -19.16 -10.78 -8.47
N HIS A 288 -19.96 -9.75 -8.19
CA HIS A 288 -19.48 -8.50 -7.63
C HIS A 288 -18.97 -8.67 -6.20
N ASP A 289 -19.70 -9.40 -5.37
CA ASP A 289 -19.34 -9.71 -4.00
C ASP A 289 -18.11 -10.62 -3.94
N GLU A 290 -18.05 -11.67 -4.77
CA GLU A 290 -16.86 -12.53 -4.91
C GLU A 290 -15.63 -11.70 -5.27
N ARG A 291 -15.72 -10.82 -6.29
CA ARG A 291 -14.63 -9.92 -6.65
C ARG A 291 -14.20 -9.03 -5.48
N LYS A 292 -15.15 -8.51 -4.69
CA LYS A 292 -14.86 -7.67 -3.53
C LYS A 292 -14.08 -8.46 -2.46
N THR A 293 -14.47 -9.71 -2.21
CA THR A 293 -13.76 -10.59 -1.27
C THR A 293 -12.35 -10.95 -1.75
N LEU A 294 -12.19 -11.28 -3.03
CA LEU A 294 -10.87 -11.58 -3.62
C LEU A 294 -9.95 -10.37 -3.58
N TRP A 295 -10.48 -9.16 -3.84
CA TRP A 295 -9.68 -7.94 -3.78
C TRP A 295 -9.24 -7.60 -2.35
N ALA A 296 -10.10 -7.83 -1.35
CA ALA A 296 -9.71 -7.71 0.06
C ALA A 296 -8.59 -8.70 0.42
N ARG A 297 -8.70 -9.96 -0.03
CA ARG A 297 -7.69 -10.99 0.21
C ARG A 297 -6.37 -10.72 -0.52
N GLU A 298 -6.41 -10.18 -1.74
CA GLU A 298 -5.21 -9.73 -2.46
C GLU A 298 -4.49 -8.63 -1.67
N SER A 299 -5.23 -7.64 -1.18
CA SER A 299 -4.68 -6.55 -0.37
C SER A 299 -4.05 -7.05 0.93
N GLU A 300 -4.68 -8.02 1.61
CA GLU A 300 -4.16 -8.63 2.83
C GLU A 300 -2.86 -9.41 2.56
N GLN A 301 -2.84 -10.26 1.53
CA GLN A 301 -1.63 -11.01 1.16
C GLN A 301 -0.49 -10.10 0.70
N ALA A 302 -0.79 -9.03 -0.04
CA ALA A 302 0.20 -8.04 -0.45
C ALA A 302 0.86 -7.35 0.74
N ALA A 303 0.05 -6.93 1.73
CA ALA A 303 0.55 -6.33 2.97
C ALA A 303 1.42 -7.30 3.78
N GLU A 304 1.03 -8.58 3.84
CA GLU A 304 1.81 -9.60 4.54
C GLU A 304 3.15 -9.90 3.86
N ILE A 305 3.18 -9.93 2.52
CA ILE A 305 4.42 -10.06 1.74
C ILE A 305 5.35 -8.87 2.02
N GLU A 306 4.83 -7.65 2.04
CA GLU A 306 5.62 -6.46 2.34
C GLU A 306 6.18 -6.50 3.78
N ARG A 307 5.37 -6.95 4.75
CA ARG A 307 5.81 -7.16 6.14
C ARG A 307 6.95 -8.17 6.22
N LEU A 308 6.79 -9.34 5.60
CA LEU A 308 7.81 -10.39 5.60
C LEU A 308 9.10 -9.93 4.89
N LYS A 309 8.99 -9.20 3.76
CA LYS A 309 10.13 -8.59 3.08
C LYS A 309 10.86 -7.57 3.96
N SER A 310 10.11 -6.74 4.70
CA SER A 310 10.69 -5.82 5.68
C SER A 310 11.44 -6.56 6.79
N ASP A 311 10.89 -7.68 7.27
CA ASP A 311 11.54 -8.49 8.31
C ASP A 311 12.77 -9.24 7.79
N VAL A 312 12.77 -9.69 6.52
CA VAL A 312 13.99 -10.17 5.84
C VAL A 312 15.06 -9.07 5.82
N LEU A 313 14.71 -7.86 5.36
CA LEU A 313 15.66 -6.74 5.30
C LEU A 313 16.21 -6.35 6.66
N LYS A 314 15.39 -6.41 7.73
CA LYS A 314 15.86 -6.19 9.11
C LYS A 314 16.83 -7.29 9.54
N ALA A 315 16.50 -8.55 9.29
CA ALA A 315 17.36 -9.68 9.64
C ALA A 315 18.67 -9.66 8.85
N GLU A 316 18.65 -9.29 7.57
CA GLU A 316 19.84 -9.07 6.74
C GLU A 316 20.72 -7.94 7.31
N LYS A 317 20.11 -6.81 7.67
CA LYS A 317 20.84 -5.73 8.35
C LYS A 317 21.41 -6.19 9.69
N SER A 318 20.68 -6.95 10.49
CA SER A 318 21.19 -7.47 11.77
C SER A 318 22.35 -8.45 11.56
N LEU A 319 22.26 -9.30 10.53
CA LEU A 319 23.36 -10.15 10.09
C LEU A 319 24.58 -9.31 9.67
N ASP A 320 24.37 -8.21 8.92
CA ASP A 320 25.43 -7.30 8.52
C ASP A 320 26.14 -6.62 9.70
N HIS A 321 25.40 -6.28 10.75
CA HIS A 321 25.97 -5.72 11.97
C HIS A 321 26.67 -6.79 12.82
N ALA A 322 26.24 -8.04 12.74
CA ALA A 322 26.89 -9.18 13.40
C ALA A 322 28.16 -9.65 12.66
N THR A 323 28.26 -9.43 11.34
CA THR A 323 29.47 -9.73 10.56
C THR A 323 30.52 -8.63 10.65
N ALA A 324 30.12 -7.36 10.81
CA ALA A 324 31.01 -6.24 11.06
C ALA A 324 31.45 -6.17 12.54
N GLY A 325 32.56 -6.84 12.89
CA GLY A 325 33.18 -6.67 14.20
C GLY A 325 33.59 -5.21 14.46
N VAL A 326 33.10 -4.64 15.57
CA VAL A 326 33.60 -3.43 16.28
C VAL A 326 34.11 -2.26 15.41
N ILE A 327 33.25 -1.66 14.57
CA ILE A 327 33.62 -0.44 13.81
C ILE A 327 33.16 0.87 14.47
N ASN A 328 32.29 0.83 15.48
CA ASN A 328 31.73 2.08 16.03
C ASN A 328 32.63 2.84 17.03
N ILE A 329 33.75 2.26 17.49
CA ILE A 329 34.67 2.93 18.44
C ILE A 329 35.88 3.55 17.74
N VAL A 330 36.37 2.93 16.65
CA VAL A 330 37.57 3.42 15.95
C VAL A 330 37.26 4.63 15.05
N PHE A 331 36.05 4.72 14.48
CA PHE A 331 35.64 5.88 13.67
C PHE A 331 35.53 7.18 14.49
N LEU A 332 35.12 7.09 15.76
CA LEU A 332 35.05 8.24 16.67
C LEU A 332 36.45 8.71 17.13
N LEU A 333 37.42 7.82 17.25
CA LEU A 333 38.80 8.17 17.61
C LEU A 333 39.58 8.80 16.44
N PHE A 334 39.28 8.41 15.19
CA PHE A 334 39.95 8.97 14.01
C PHE A 334 39.51 10.41 13.70
N ALA A 335 38.22 10.73 13.88
CA ALA A 335 37.69 12.10 13.69
C ALA A 335 38.28 13.12 14.68
N SER A 336 38.71 12.66 15.87
CA SER A 336 39.37 13.50 16.88
C SER A 336 40.86 13.75 16.58
N TYR A 337 41.52 12.91 15.78
CA TYR A 337 42.97 13.01 15.53
C TYR A 337 43.32 13.86 14.29
N ASP A 338 42.46 13.89 13.27
CA ASP A 338 42.68 14.69 12.05
C ASP A 338 42.49 16.20 12.25
N SER A 339 41.88 16.61 13.36
CA SER A 339 41.62 18.02 13.65
C SER A 339 42.79 18.75 14.34
N PHE A 340 43.88 18.04 14.71
CA PHE A 340 44.85 18.58 15.69
C PHE A 340 46.27 18.89 15.18
N PHE A 341 46.74 18.46 13.98
CA PHE A 341 48.10 18.87 13.51
C PHE A 341 48.28 18.84 11.97
N PRO A 342 48.45 20.00 11.29
CA PRO A 342 48.70 20.03 9.84
C PRO A 342 50.19 20.05 9.44
N ASN A 343 51.15 20.26 10.35
CA ASN A 343 52.56 20.46 9.98
C ASN A 343 53.55 19.67 10.85
N PHE A 344 53.91 18.44 10.46
CA PHE A 344 55.24 17.89 10.74
C PHE A 344 55.58 16.71 9.82
N LEU A 345 56.62 16.86 8.98
CA LEU A 345 56.97 15.92 7.91
C LEU A 345 57.91 14.78 8.35
N ILE A 346 58.28 14.65 9.62
CA ILE A 346 59.44 13.82 10.04
C ILE A 346 59.05 12.85 11.15
N LEU A 347 58.21 11.85 10.84
CA LEU A 347 58.09 10.61 11.65
C LEU A 347 57.36 9.47 10.91
N LYS A 348 57.37 9.48 9.57
CA LYS A 348 56.60 8.53 8.74
C LYS A 348 57.15 7.10 8.66
N SER A 349 58.31 6.77 9.24
CA SER A 349 58.96 5.48 8.93
C SER A 349 58.66 4.32 9.90
N LYS A 350 58.41 4.56 11.20
CA LYS A 350 58.26 3.45 12.18
C LYS A 350 56.85 3.32 12.75
N SER A 351 56.14 4.42 12.97
CA SER A 351 54.77 4.42 13.50
C SER A 351 53.72 4.04 12.45
N ALA A 352 54.02 4.28 11.16
CA ALA A 352 53.14 3.93 10.05
C ALA A 352 53.04 2.42 9.81
N ILE A 353 54.08 1.64 10.15
CA ILE A 353 54.08 0.17 10.02
C ILE A 353 53.20 -0.48 11.10
N ILE A 354 53.21 0.05 12.32
CA ILE A 354 52.31 -0.41 13.40
C ILE A 354 50.86 -0.03 13.09
N LEU A 355 50.63 1.14 12.50
CA LEU A 355 49.31 1.54 12.01
C LEU A 355 48.86 0.66 10.83
N LEU A 356 49.76 0.28 9.91
CA LEU A 356 49.47 -0.63 8.79
C LEU A 356 49.14 -2.06 9.27
N ILE A 357 49.84 -2.55 10.31
CA ILE A 357 49.58 -3.86 10.95
C ILE A 357 48.26 -3.83 11.75
N LEU A 358 47.90 -2.70 12.35
CA LEU A 358 46.58 -2.50 12.97
C LEU A 358 45.47 -2.28 11.91
N LEU A 359 45.82 -1.79 10.72
CA LEU A 359 44.97 -1.71 9.54
C LEU A 359 44.77 -3.06 8.83
N ASP A 360 45.61 -4.08 9.08
CA ASP A 360 45.36 -5.44 8.58
C ASP A 360 44.22 -6.15 9.33
N SER A 361 43.76 -5.59 10.47
CA SER A 361 42.56 -6.04 11.19
C SER A 361 41.26 -5.38 10.67
N TRP A 362 41.20 -5.05 9.38
CA TRP A 362 40.01 -4.53 8.66
C TRP A 362 39.13 -5.64 8.06
N LEU A 363 39.29 -6.87 8.55
CA LEU A 363 38.92 -8.12 7.87
C LEU A 363 37.41 -8.43 7.76
N SER A 364 36.51 -7.51 8.10
CA SER A 364 35.06 -7.79 8.12
C SER A 364 34.30 -7.21 6.92
N GLN A 365 34.74 -6.04 6.41
CA GLN A 365 33.98 -5.29 5.40
C GLN A 365 34.27 -5.76 3.95
N ASP A 366 35.47 -6.29 3.70
CA ASP A 366 35.88 -6.80 2.39
C ASP A 366 35.23 -8.13 2.02
N ILE A 367 34.94 -8.98 3.02
CA ILE A 367 34.21 -10.24 2.81
C ILE A 367 32.77 -9.94 2.38
N ARG A 368 32.11 -8.98 3.04
CA ARG A 368 30.74 -8.56 2.69
C ARG A 368 30.66 -7.93 1.30
N ARG A 369 31.55 -6.97 1.01
CA ARG A 369 31.65 -6.37 -0.34
C ARG A 369 31.91 -7.45 -1.40
N GLY A 370 32.76 -8.42 -1.05
CA GLY A 370 33.06 -9.60 -1.84
C GLY A 370 31.80 -10.41 -2.18
N LEU A 371 31.05 -10.85 -1.16
CA LEU A 371 29.84 -11.66 -1.35
C LEU A 371 28.77 -10.96 -2.20
N ASN A 372 28.53 -9.66 -1.95
CA ASN A 372 27.58 -8.88 -2.74
C ASN A 372 28.05 -8.71 -4.19
N SER A 373 29.35 -8.51 -4.41
CA SER A 373 29.93 -8.42 -5.74
C SER A 373 29.86 -9.77 -6.47
N VAL A 374 30.05 -10.89 -5.79
CA VAL A 374 29.89 -12.24 -6.38
C VAL A 374 28.48 -12.42 -6.93
N ARG A 375 27.44 -12.14 -6.13
CA ARG A 375 26.04 -12.24 -6.59
C ARG A 375 25.82 -11.38 -7.84
N ARG A 376 26.22 -10.11 -7.79
CA ARG A 376 26.09 -9.16 -8.91
C ARG A 376 26.83 -9.63 -10.18
N ILE A 377 28.05 -10.14 -10.05
CA ILE A 377 28.86 -10.63 -11.17
C ILE A 377 28.22 -11.86 -11.81
N CYS A 378 27.68 -12.77 -10.99
CA CYS A 378 26.98 -13.96 -11.49
C CYS A 378 25.75 -13.56 -12.32
N ASP A 379 24.97 -12.59 -11.83
CA ASP A 379 23.77 -12.10 -12.54
C ASP A 379 24.14 -11.35 -13.84
N GLN A 380 25.16 -10.50 -13.80
CA GLN A 380 25.57 -9.69 -14.97
C GLN A 380 26.18 -10.52 -16.11
N HIS A 381 26.93 -11.56 -15.76
CA HIS A 381 27.67 -12.38 -16.73
C HIS A 381 27.06 -13.77 -16.95
N GLY A 382 25.91 -14.06 -16.32
CA GLY A 382 25.22 -15.35 -16.46
C GLY A 382 26.06 -16.55 -16.02
N ILE A 383 26.91 -16.38 -15.00
CA ILE A 383 27.83 -17.43 -14.54
C ILE A 383 27.08 -18.41 -13.64
N GLY A 384 26.76 -19.59 -14.17
CA GLY A 384 26.16 -20.70 -13.41
C GLY A 384 27.17 -21.50 -12.59
N GLY A 385 26.67 -22.45 -11.78
CA GLY A 385 27.50 -23.37 -10.99
C GLY A 385 28.04 -22.81 -9.67
N VAL A 386 27.50 -21.68 -9.19
CA VAL A 386 27.74 -21.14 -7.85
C VAL A 386 26.58 -21.54 -6.95
N TYR A 387 26.86 -22.30 -5.88
CA TYR A 387 25.82 -22.80 -4.99
C TYR A 387 25.51 -21.84 -3.83
N GLY A 388 26.46 -20.97 -3.47
CA GLY A 388 26.31 -19.99 -2.40
C GLY A 388 27.27 -20.20 -1.22
N PRO A 389 27.27 -19.29 -0.23
CA PRO A 389 28.12 -19.41 0.95
C PRO A 389 27.67 -20.53 1.90
N VAL A 390 28.61 -21.10 2.65
CA VAL A 390 28.35 -22.21 3.59
C VAL A 390 27.21 -21.90 4.57
N ILE A 391 27.13 -20.65 5.06
CA ILE A 391 26.07 -20.21 5.99
C ILE A 391 24.66 -20.33 5.40
N GLU A 392 24.49 -20.15 4.09
CA GLU A 392 23.18 -20.28 3.41
C GLU A 392 22.82 -21.75 3.15
N LEU A 393 23.82 -22.61 2.96
CA LEU A 393 23.67 -24.03 2.65
C LEU A 393 23.51 -24.91 3.90
N LEU A 394 23.67 -24.32 5.08
CA LEU A 394 23.71 -25.02 6.36
C LEU A 394 22.41 -24.85 7.16
N GLU A 395 21.93 -25.94 7.75
CA GLU A 395 20.83 -25.94 8.72
C GLU A 395 21.22 -26.77 9.95
N CYS A 396 20.88 -26.29 11.14
CA CYS A 396 21.16 -26.99 12.40
C CYS A 396 20.21 -26.49 13.50
N ASP A 397 20.10 -27.24 14.61
CA ASP A 397 19.30 -26.82 15.75
C ASP A 397 19.95 -25.63 16.49
N GLU A 398 19.13 -24.77 17.09
CA GLU A 398 19.59 -23.57 17.82
C GLU A 398 20.64 -23.88 18.90
N LYS A 399 20.54 -25.07 19.51
CA LYS A 399 21.47 -25.54 20.55
C LYS A 399 22.92 -25.63 20.08
N TYR A 400 23.16 -25.74 18.78
CA TYR A 400 24.50 -25.87 18.21
C TYR A 400 24.98 -24.58 17.52
N PHE A 401 24.19 -23.50 17.50
CA PHE A 401 24.56 -22.27 16.79
C PHE A 401 25.90 -21.72 17.23
N THR A 402 26.13 -21.59 18.53
CA THR A 402 27.39 -21.08 19.08
C THR A 402 28.57 -21.95 18.68
N ALA A 403 28.46 -23.27 18.87
CA ALA A 403 29.51 -24.22 18.51
C ALA A 403 29.85 -24.17 17.01
N VAL A 404 28.83 -24.08 16.15
CA VAL A 404 29.02 -24.01 14.71
C VAL A 404 29.64 -22.69 14.28
N GLU A 405 29.19 -21.57 14.83
CA GLU A 405 29.69 -20.24 14.48
C GLU A 405 31.14 -20.02 14.91
N VAL A 406 31.48 -20.44 16.12
CA VAL A 406 32.86 -20.34 16.63
C VAL A 406 33.78 -21.28 15.85
N THR A 407 33.33 -22.52 15.58
CA THR A 407 34.14 -23.49 14.81
C THR A 407 34.42 -23.00 13.39
N ALA A 408 33.38 -22.53 12.68
CA ALA A 408 33.53 -22.14 11.28
C ALA A 408 34.14 -20.74 11.11
N GLY A 409 33.89 -19.81 12.03
CA GLY A 409 34.40 -18.44 11.95
C GLY A 409 34.14 -17.81 10.58
N ASN A 410 35.20 -17.38 9.89
CA ASN A 410 35.11 -16.80 8.55
C ASN A 410 34.79 -17.83 7.45
N SER A 411 34.97 -19.13 7.71
CA SER A 411 34.64 -20.19 6.76
C SER A 411 33.13 -20.35 6.52
N LEU A 412 32.28 -19.76 7.37
CA LEU A 412 30.85 -19.59 7.11
C LEU A 412 30.56 -18.83 5.80
N PHE A 413 31.45 -17.91 5.43
CA PHE A 413 31.29 -17.04 4.26
C PHE A 413 32.01 -17.57 3.02
N HIS A 414 32.59 -18.78 3.09
CA HIS A 414 33.21 -19.39 1.92
C HIS A 414 32.15 -19.81 0.91
N VAL A 415 32.33 -19.45 -0.36
CA VAL A 415 31.37 -19.70 -1.42
C VAL A 415 31.65 -21.05 -2.08
N VAL A 416 30.68 -21.95 -2.02
CA VAL A 416 30.77 -23.28 -2.62
C VAL A 416 30.45 -23.17 -4.12
N VAL A 417 31.34 -23.70 -4.96
CA VAL A 417 31.20 -23.71 -6.42
C VAL A 417 31.42 -25.11 -6.98
N GLU A 418 30.86 -25.38 -8.15
CA GLU A 418 30.98 -26.68 -8.81
C GLU A 418 32.43 -26.99 -9.22
N ASN A 419 33.08 -26.06 -9.91
CA ASN A 419 34.44 -26.20 -10.46
C ASN A 419 35.33 -25.00 -10.15
N ASP A 420 36.64 -25.21 -10.08
CA ASP A 420 37.63 -24.15 -9.85
C ASP A 420 37.73 -23.13 -10.98
N ASP A 421 37.42 -23.51 -12.23
CA ASP A 421 37.34 -22.58 -13.36
C ASP A 421 36.32 -21.47 -13.12
N ILE A 422 35.19 -21.80 -12.50
CA ILE A 422 34.12 -20.84 -12.16
C ILE A 422 34.65 -19.85 -11.12
N SER A 423 35.35 -20.33 -10.08
CA SER A 423 35.96 -19.44 -9.10
C SER A 423 37.00 -18.52 -9.72
N THR A 424 37.82 -19.02 -10.64
CA THR A 424 38.86 -18.22 -11.33
C THR A 424 38.24 -17.10 -12.17
N LYS A 425 37.16 -17.39 -12.90
CA LYS A 425 36.40 -16.38 -13.65
C LYS A 425 35.86 -15.30 -12.73
N ILE A 426 35.18 -15.68 -11.64
CA ILE A 426 34.59 -14.73 -10.69
C ILE A 426 35.68 -13.89 -10.01
N ILE A 427 36.81 -14.49 -9.62
CA ILE A 427 37.96 -13.77 -9.05
C ILE A 427 38.52 -12.74 -10.05
N GLY A 428 38.61 -13.08 -11.33
CA GLY A 428 39.04 -12.14 -12.38
C GLY A 428 38.17 -10.89 -12.43
N HIS A 429 36.84 -11.08 -12.42
CA HIS A 429 35.88 -9.98 -12.39
C HIS A 429 35.92 -9.20 -11.06
N LEU A 430 36.05 -9.89 -9.92
CA LEU A 430 36.18 -9.26 -8.61
C LEU A 430 37.42 -8.36 -8.55
N ASN A 431 38.57 -8.83 -9.06
CA ASN A 431 39.81 -8.05 -9.09
C ASN A 431 39.69 -6.83 -10.01
N ALA A 432 39.10 -7.00 -11.21
CA ALA A 432 38.88 -5.89 -12.14
C ALA A 432 37.99 -4.79 -11.55
N GLN A 433 36.97 -5.17 -10.77
CA GLN A 433 36.03 -4.24 -10.15
C GLN A 433 36.43 -3.81 -8.73
N LYS A 434 37.56 -4.29 -8.20
CA LYS A 434 37.95 -4.13 -6.78
C LYS A 434 36.80 -4.49 -5.82
N GLY A 435 36.12 -5.60 -6.11
CA GLY A 435 34.86 -6.01 -5.49
C GLY A 435 34.97 -6.61 -4.09
N GLY A 436 36.15 -6.63 -3.47
CA GLY A 436 36.39 -7.24 -2.16
C GLY A 436 37.03 -8.63 -2.25
N ARG A 437 37.09 -9.34 -1.12
CA ARG A 437 37.81 -10.62 -1.00
C ARG A 437 36.85 -11.75 -0.61
N VAL A 438 36.83 -12.82 -1.40
CA VAL A 438 36.00 -14.00 -1.16
C VAL A 438 36.86 -15.26 -1.30
N THR A 439 36.63 -16.22 -0.41
CA THR A 439 37.22 -17.55 -0.51
C THR A 439 36.22 -18.49 -1.15
N PHE A 440 36.63 -19.19 -2.21
CA PHE A 440 35.81 -20.17 -2.90
C PHE A 440 36.21 -21.59 -2.51
N VAL A 441 35.24 -22.49 -2.44
CA VAL A 441 35.43 -23.92 -2.17
C VAL A 441 34.93 -24.71 -3.38
N PRO A 442 35.83 -25.06 -4.32
CA PRO A 442 35.47 -25.83 -5.51
C PRO A 442 35.25 -27.31 -5.17
N LEU A 443 34.05 -27.83 -5.48
CA LEU A 443 33.65 -29.20 -5.15
C LEU A 443 34.50 -30.25 -5.87
N ASN A 444 34.99 -29.96 -7.08
CA ASN A 444 35.86 -30.86 -7.83
C ASN A 444 37.27 -31.03 -7.23
N ARG A 445 37.75 -30.09 -6.39
CA ARG A 445 39.09 -30.14 -5.78
C ARG A 445 39.09 -30.34 -4.27
N VAL A 446 38.01 -29.97 -3.58
CA VAL A 446 37.94 -30.09 -2.12
C VAL A 446 37.94 -31.55 -1.68
N LYS A 447 38.85 -31.89 -0.76
CA LYS A 447 38.92 -33.21 -0.14
C LYS A 447 38.64 -33.08 1.35
N ALA A 448 37.61 -33.80 1.82
CA ALA A 448 37.36 -33.89 3.24
C ALA A 448 38.50 -34.67 3.92
N PRO A 449 39.00 -34.21 5.08
CA PRO A 449 39.99 -34.95 5.84
C PRO A 449 39.37 -36.26 6.37
N HIS A 450 40.13 -37.35 6.31
CA HIS A 450 39.74 -38.58 6.98
C HIS A 450 40.00 -38.44 8.48
N VAL A 451 38.96 -38.60 9.30
CA VAL A 451 39.00 -38.39 10.74
C VAL A 451 38.43 -39.61 11.43
N THR A 452 39.17 -40.16 12.38
CA THR A 452 38.69 -41.23 13.27
C THR A 452 38.16 -40.58 14.53
N TYR A 453 36.90 -40.84 14.86
CA TYR A 453 36.26 -40.28 16.05
C TYR A 453 36.34 -41.26 17.22
N PRO A 454 36.61 -40.79 18.44
CA PRO A 454 36.52 -41.64 19.62
C PRO A 454 35.08 -42.13 19.83
N GLN A 455 34.92 -43.37 20.29
CA GLN A 455 33.59 -43.99 20.52
C GLN A 455 33.01 -43.66 21.90
N SER A 456 33.56 -42.68 22.60
CA SER A 456 33.08 -42.26 23.91
C SER A 456 31.75 -41.51 23.82
N SER A 457 30.88 -41.69 24.82
CA SER A 457 29.59 -40.99 24.89
C SER A 457 29.71 -39.48 25.08
N ASP A 458 30.88 -39.01 25.51
CA ASP A 458 31.14 -37.61 25.85
C ASP A 458 31.60 -36.77 24.65
N VAL A 459 31.75 -37.39 23.47
CA VAL A 459 32.24 -36.75 22.25
C VAL A 459 31.27 -36.97 21.11
N ILE A 460 30.78 -35.87 20.52
CA ILE A 460 29.82 -35.91 19.41
C ILE A 460 30.44 -35.19 18.21
N PRO A 461 30.64 -35.85 17.06
CA PRO A 461 31.15 -35.18 15.86
C PRO A 461 30.22 -34.04 15.42
N LEU A 462 30.75 -32.82 15.33
CA LEU A 462 29.95 -31.63 15.01
C LEU A 462 29.28 -31.77 13.64
N LEU A 463 30.01 -32.30 12.65
CA LEU A 463 29.51 -32.56 11.30
C LEU A 463 28.24 -33.43 11.26
N LYS A 464 28.05 -34.35 12.21
CA LYS A 464 26.86 -35.23 12.27
C LYS A 464 25.60 -34.51 12.76
N LYS A 465 25.72 -33.31 13.35
CA LYS A 465 24.61 -32.50 13.85
C LYS A 465 24.18 -31.40 12.88
N LEU A 466 24.76 -31.38 11.69
CA LEU A 466 24.48 -30.42 10.63
C LEU A 466 23.64 -31.07 9.53
N ASN A 467 22.61 -30.36 9.08
CA ASN A 467 21.77 -30.72 7.94
C ASN A 467 22.25 -29.96 6.70
N PHE A 468 22.65 -30.69 5.67
CA PHE A 468 23.09 -30.16 4.38
C PHE A 468 22.92 -31.23 3.29
N LEU A 469 22.92 -30.81 2.03
CA LEU A 469 22.81 -31.74 0.90
C LEU A 469 24.10 -32.55 0.74
N GLU A 470 23.97 -33.86 0.48
CA GLU A 470 25.10 -34.81 0.40
C GLU A 470 26.18 -34.37 -0.61
N LYS A 471 25.79 -33.73 -1.72
CA LYS A 471 26.72 -33.15 -2.70
C LYS A 471 27.71 -32.14 -2.12
N TYR A 472 27.41 -31.52 -0.99
CA TYR A 472 28.28 -30.54 -0.32
C TYR A 472 29.14 -31.16 0.79
N ARG A 473 29.03 -32.47 1.05
CA ARG A 473 29.72 -33.15 2.16
C ARG A 473 31.23 -32.86 2.19
N ALA A 474 31.88 -32.81 1.04
CA ALA A 474 33.32 -32.55 0.98
C ALA A 474 33.69 -31.13 1.47
N ALA A 475 32.89 -30.12 1.14
CA ALA A 475 33.06 -28.74 1.59
C ALA A 475 32.78 -28.59 3.09
N PHE A 476 31.67 -29.16 3.58
CA PHE A 476 31.37 -29.18 5.02
C PHE A 476 32.39 -29.98 5.82
N GLY A 477 32.90 -31.09 5.26
CA GLY A 477 33.93 -31.91 5.86
C GLY A 477 35.25 -31.16 6.04
N GLN A 478 35.64 -30.32 5.08
CA GLN A 478 36.84 -29.47 5.22
C GLN A 478 36.76 -28.55 6.46
N VAL A 479 35.57 -28.00 6.75
CA VAL A 479 35.37 -27.02 7.83
C VAL A 479 35.10 -27.70 9.18
N PHE A 480 34.24 -28.73 9.21
CA PHE A 480 33.70 -29.27 10.46
C PHE A 480 34.16 -30.69 10.81
N ALA A 481 34.80 -31.45 9.89
CA ALA A 481 35.10 -32.86 10.16
C ALA A 481 36.14 -33.06 11.27
N LYS A 482 37.05 -32.11 11.47
CA LYS A 482 38.08 -32.17 12.52
C LYS A 482 37.58 -31.75 13.90
N THR A 483 36.34 -31.26 13.98
CA THR A 483 35.78 -30.68 15.21
C THR A 483 34.75 -31.59 15.85
N VAL A 484 34.89 -31.79 17.16
CA VAL A 484 33.96 -32.56 17.98
C VAL A 484 33.40 -31.71 19.11
N ILE A 485 32.13 -31.94 19.45
CA ILE A 485 31.46 -31.32 20.60
C ILE A 485 31.79 -32.16 21.84
N CYS A 486 32.29 -31.50 22.87
CA CYS A 486 32.55 -32.08 24.19
C CYS A 486 31.62 -31.46 25.24
N ARG A 487 31.35 -32.19 26.32
CA ARG A 487 30.53 -31.69 27.44
C ARG A 487 31.17 -30.47 28.12
N ASP A 488 32.46 -30.61 28.47
CA ASP A 488 33.19 -29.65 29.29
C ASP A 488 34.60 -29.41 28.73
N LEU A 489 35.22 -28.30 29.14
CA LEU A 489 36.56 -27.91 28.69
C LEU A 489 37.65 -28.92 29.07
N ASP A 490 37.51 -29.60 30.21
CA ASP A 490 38.45 -30.63 30.66
C ASP A 490 38.43 -31.85 29.73
N VAL A 491 37.24 -32.27 29.31
CA VAL A 491 37.05 -33.35 28.34
C VAL A 491 37.62 -32.92 26.99
N ALA A 492 37.35 -31.67 26.57
CA ALA A 492 37.89 -31.10 25.34
C ALA A 492 39.43 -31.09 25.32
N SER A 493 40.08 -30.71 26.42
CA SER A 493 41.56 -30.68 26.52
C SER A 493 42.19 -32.06 26.43
N ARG A 494 41.55 -33.08 27.02
CA ARG A 494 42.01 -34.47 26.96
C ARG A 494 41.87 -35.05 25.55
N VAL A 495 40.70 -34.89 24.94
CA VAL A 495 40.39 -35.39 23.58
C VAL A 495 41.27 -34.71 22.54
N ALA A 496 41.47 -33.39 22.65
CA ALA A 496 42.32 -32.65 21.72
C ALA A 496 43.79 -33.14 21.71
N ARG A 497 44.31 -33.55 22.88
CA ARG A 497 45.67 -34.09 23.03
C ARG A 497 45.77 -35.56 22.62
N ALA A 498 44.80 -36.39 22.99
CA ALA A 498 44.85 -37.83 22.78
C ALA A 498 44.51 -38.22 21.33
N ASP A 499 43.46 -37.62 20.77
CA ASP A 499 42.90 -38.00 19.47
C ASP A 499 43.30 -37.02 18.34
N GLY A 500 43.94 -35.90 18.68
CA GLY A 500 44.42 -34.90 17.71
C GLY A 500 43.27 -34.16 16.99
N LEU A 501 42.13 -34.01 17.65
CA LEU A 501 40.92 -33.35 17.15
C LEU A 501 40.75 -31.95 17.73
N ASP A 502 40.07 -31.08 16.99
CA ASP A 502 39.62 -29.81 17.54
C ASP A 502 38.36 -30.06 18.36
N CYS A 503 38.28 -29.52 19.56
CA CYS A 503 37.17 -29.76 20.49
C CYS A 503 36.44 -28.45 20.79
N ILE A 504 35.12 -28.49 20.93
CA ILE A 504 34.30 -27.33 21.26
C ILE A 504 33.20 -27.68 22.25
N THR A 505 32.90 -26.78 23.19
CA THR A 505 31.75 -26.90 24.09
C THR A 505 30.49 -26.28 23.46
N LEU A 506 29.31 -26.57 23.99
CA LEU A 506 28.07 -25.92 23.52
C LEU A 506 28.08 -24.40 23.75
N GLU A 507 28.81 -23.93 24.77
CA GLU A 507 28.98 -22.52 25.11
C GLU A 507 29.98 -21.79 24.20
N GLY A 508 30.71 -22.51 23.35
CA GLY A 508 31.65 -21.92 22.38
C GLY A 508 33.11 -21.87 22.82
N ASP A 509 33.48 -22.55 23.90
CA ASP A 509 34.89 -22.68 24.27
C ASP A 509 35.57 -23.74 23.39
N GLN A 510 36.62 -23.35 22.70
CA GLN A 510 37.34 -24.16 21.72
C GLN A 510 38.74 -24.54 22.22
N VAL A 511 39.12 -25.80 22.03
CA VAL A 511 40.47 -26.31 22.22
C VAL A 511 40.96 -26.90 20.90
N ASN A 512 41.99 -26.29 20.32
CA ASN A 512 42.63 -26.77 19.12
C ASN A 512 43.56 -27.94 19.44
N LYS A 513 43.71 -28.90 18.52
CA LYS A 513 44.66 -30.02 18.64
C LYS A 513 46.12 -29.57 18.87
N LYS A 514 46.46 -28.34 18.49
CA LYS A 514 47.78 -27.73 18.71
C LYS A 514 47.96 -27.15 20.13
N GLY A 515 46.97 -27.29 21.00
CA GLY A 515 46.99 -26.80 22.38
C GLY A 515 46.53 -25.34 22.54
N GLY A 516 46.08 -24.68 21.47
CA GLY A 516 45.47 -23.35 21.56
C GLY A 516 44.08 -23.44 22.17
N MET A 517 43.77 -22.60 23.15
CA MET A 517 42.46 -22.53 23.79
C MET A 517 41.85 -21.16 23.52
N THR A 518 40.57 -21.12 23.19
CA THR A 518 39.81 -19.89 22.91
C THR A 518 38.48 -19.99 23.64
N GLY A 519 38.17 -19.00 24.46
CA GLY A 519 36.92 -18.95 25.23
C GLY A 519 36.53 -17.52 25.54
N GLY A 520 35.34 -17.32 26.08
CA GLY A 520 34.82 -16.01 26.43
C GLY A 520 33.30 -15.90 26.31
N PHE A 521 32.78 -14.69 26.56
CA PHE A 521 31.35 -14.45 26.46
C PHE A 521 30.91 -14.33 24.99
N TYR A 522 30.06 -15.26 24.55
CA TYR A 522 29.43 -15.24 23.25
C TYR A 522 28.03 -14.62 23.34
N ASP A 523 27.81 -13.47 22.69
CA ASP A 523 26.50 -12.82 22.68
C ASP A 523 25.55 -13.50 21.69
N TYR A 524 24.67 -14.35 22.21
CA TYR A 524 23.63 -15.04 21.44
C TYR A 524 22.73 -14.07 20.64
N ARG A 525 22.57 -12.81 21.07
CA ARG A 525 21.77 -11.81 20.35
C ARG A 525 22.39 -11.40 19.02
N ARG A 526 23.68 -11.68 18.81
CA ARG A 526 24.42 -11.41 17.57
C ARG A 526 24.74 -12.68 16.76
N SER A 527 24.06 -13.80 17.05
CA SER A 527 24.25 -15.04 16.30
C SER A 527 23.93 -14.86 14.82
N LYS A 528 24.91 -15.15 13.97
CA LYS A 528 24.82 -15.07 12.51
C LYS A 528 23.90 -16.14 11.93
N LEU A 529 23.95 -17.36 12.47
CA LEU A 529 23.08 -18.48 12.07
C LEU A 529 21.63 -18.23 12.44
N LYS A 530 21.37 -17.59 13.58
CA LYS A 530 20.01 -17.19 13.96
C LYS A 530 19.41 -16.23 12.93
N PHE A 531 20.13 -15.17 12.55
CA PHE A 531 19.64 -14.25 11.52
C PHE A 531 19.48 -14.94 10.16
N MET A 532 20.41 -15.80 9.76
CA MET A 532 20.31 -16.56 8.51
C MET A 532 19.10 -17.50 8.49
N SER A 533 18.82 -18.20 9.59
CA SER A 533 17.64 -19.04 9.74
C SER A 533 16.35 -18.24 9.54
N THR A 534 16.25 -17.07 10.21
CA THR A 534 15.12 -16.15 10.06
C THR A 534 14.96 -15.65 8.62
N ILE A 535 16.07 -15.25 7.97
CA ILE A 535 16.07 -14.81 6.57
C ILE A 535 15.53 -15.92 5.67
N ARG A 536 16.04 -17.14 5.82
CA ARG A 536 15.62 -18.31 5.04
C ARG A 536 14.14 -18.63 5.22
N GLN A 537 13.67 -18.67 6.47
CA GLN A 537 12.27 -18.96 6.78
C GLN A 537 11.34 -17.89 6.21
N ASN A 538 11.68 -16.61 6.41
CA ASN A 538 10.87 -15.50 5.90
C ASN A 538 10.88 -15.47 4.36
N MET A 539 12.02 -15.70 3.70
CA MET A 539 12.10 -15.82 2.24
C MET A 539 11.25 -16.97 1.69
N LYS A 540 11.21 -18.12 2.38
CA LYS A 540 10.33 -19.24 2.01
C LYS A 540 8.86 -18.84 2.13
N SER A 541 8.48 -18.19 3.24
CA SER A 541 7.12 -17.68 3.46
C SER A 541 6.72 -16.63 2.42
N VAL A 542 7.62 -15.71 2.06
CA VAL A 542 7.41 -14.72 0.98
C VAL A 542 7.09 -15.42 -0.33
N LYS A 543 7.90 -16.40 -0.73
CA LYS A 543 7.68 -17.13 -1.98
C LYS A 543 6.33 -17.84 -2.02
N THR A 544 5.98 -18.56 -0.95
CA THR A 544 4.67 -19.23 -0.85
C THR A 544 3.51 -18.23 -0.92
N LYS A 545 3.64 -17.07 -0.27
CA LYS A 545 2.61 -16.02 -0.30
C LYS A 545 2.52 -15.33 -1.67
N GLU A 546 3.64 -15.13 -2.36
CA GLU A 546 3.66 -14.62 -3.74
C GLU A 546 2.96 -15.59 -4.70
N ASP A 547 3.17 -16.89 -4.55
CA ASP A 547 2.47 -17.92 -5.33
C ASP A 547 0.94 -17.93 -5.05
N GLU A 548 0.54 -17.77 -3.78
CA GLU A 548 -0.88 -17.62 -3.42
C GLU A 548 -1.50 -16.35 -4.02
N LEU A 549 -0.78 -15.23 -3.97
CA LEU A 549 -1.25 -13.94 -4.48
C LEU A 549 -1.39 -13.95 -6.00
N ASN A 550 -0.50 -14.64 -6.71
CA ASN A 550 -0.61 -14.83 -8.15
C ASN A 550 -1.88 -15.60 -8.53
N LYS A 551 -2.22 -16.67 -7.79
CA LYS A 551 -3.48 -17.42 -8.02
C LYS A 551 -4.71 -16.52 -7.82
N ILE A 552 -4.74 -15.71 -6.77
CA ILE A 552 -5.84 -14.76 -6.52
C ILE A 552 -5.95 -13.73 -7.65
N ARG A 553 -4.82 -13.26 -8.18
CA ARG A 553 -4.79 -12.34 -9.33
C ARG A 553 -5.34 -12.98 -10.60
N GLU A 554 -5.03 -14.25 -10.86
CA GLU A 554 -5.61 -15.00 -11.98
C GLU A 554 -7.14 -15.14 -11.85
N GLU A 555 -7.63 -15.45 -10.65
CA GLU A 555 -9.08 -15.51 -10.36
C GLU A 555 -9.77 -14.14 -10.57
N LEU A 556 -9.15 -13.06 -10.08
CA LEU A 556 -9.63 -11.70 -10.30
C LEU A 556 -9.65 -11.33 -11.79
N GLN A 557 -8.59 -11.67 -12.53
CA GLN A 557 -8.54 -11.45 -13.97
C GLN A 557 -9.65 -12.20 -14.68
N HIS A 558 -9.92 -13.46 -14.33
CA HIS A 558 -10.99 -14.24 -14.94
C HIS A 558 -12.38 -13.59 -14.74
N ILE A 559 -12.67 -13.06 -13.54
CA ILE A 559 -13.91 -12.33 -13.26
C ILE A 559 -13.97 -11.00 -14.04
N LEU A 560 -12.86 -10.28 -14.15
CA LEU A 560 -12.77 -9.04 -14.92
C LEU A 560 -12.95 -9.28 -16.42
N TRP A 561 -12.36 -10.33 -16.96
CA TRP A 561 -12.52 -10.76 -18.36
C TRP A 561 -13.97 -11.10 -18.67
N ARG A 562 -14.66 -11.84 -17.79
CA ARG A 562 -16.11 -12.09 -17.94
C ARG A 562 -16.91 -10.80 -18.01
N LYS A 563 -16.59 -9.82 -17.16
CA LYS A 563 -17.26 -8.51 -17.15
C LYS A 563 -16.96 -7.70 -18.41
N PHE A 564 -15.71 -7.72 -18.88
CA PHE A 564 -15.30 -7.05 -20.11
C PHE A 564 -15.98 -7.67 -21.34
N LEU A 565 -16.03 -9.00 -21.42
CA LEU A 565 -16.73 -9.72 -22.48
C LEU A 565 -18.22 -9.38 -22.48
N PHE A 566 -18.86 -9.31 -21.30
CA PHE A 566 -20.27 -8.93 -21.19
C PHE A 566 -20.53 -7.47 -21.60
N ALA A 567 -19.64 -6.55 -21.25
CA ALA A 567 -19.70 -5.16 -21.69
C ALA A 567 -19.49 -5.02 -23.20
N PHE A 568 -18.53 -5.78 -23.75
CA PHE A 568 -18.22 -5.82 -25.18
C PHE A 568 -19.38 -6.39 -25.99
N ILE A 569 -20.01 -7.48 -25.53
CA ILE A 569 -21.20 -8.06 -26.18
C ILE A 569 -22.36 -7.06 -26.15
N ASN A 570 -22.62 -6.40 -25.02
CA ASN A 570 -23.67 -5.37 -24.94
C ASN A 570 -23.38 -4.16 -25.84
N TRP A 571 -22.12 -3.74 -25.92
CA TRP A 571 -21.71 -2.64 -26.80
C TRP A 571 -21.85 -3.02 -28.28
N ALA A 572 -21.44 -4.23 -28.67
CA ALA A 572 -21.64 -4.76 -30.00
C ALA A 572 -23.14 -4.90 -30.35
N TYR A 573 -23.96 -5.34 -29.39
CA TYR A 573 -25.42 -5.43 -29.56
C TYR A 573 -26.05 -4.05 -29.75
N LEU A 574 -25.58 -3.04 -29.01
CA LEU A 574 -26.03 -1.65 -29.16
C LEU A 574 -25.68 -1.10 -30.55
N ILE A 575 -24.47 -1.40 -31.06
CA ILE A 575 -24.06 -1.03 -32.43
C ILE A 575 -24.94 -1.72 -33.47
N ILE A 576 -25.22 -3.02 -33.32
CA ILE A 576 -26.10 -3.76 -34.22
C ILE A 576 -27.52 -3.19 -34.18
N CYS A 577 -28.07 -2.89 -33.00
CA CYS A 577 -29.37 -2.26 -32.85
C CYS A 577 -29.41 -0.87 -33.49
N LEU A 578 -28.37 -0.05 -33.30
CA LEU A 578 -28.25 1.26 -33.96
C LEU A 578 -28.18 1.12 -35.48
N TYR A 579 -27.42 0.14 -35.98
CA TYR A 579 -27.31 -0.14 -37.41
C TYR A 579 -28.66 -0.60 -38.01
N PHE A 580 -29.38 -1.50 -37.34
CA PHE A 580 -30.73 -1.91 -37.75
C PHE A 580 -31.75 -0.78 -37.64
N CYS A 581 -31.63 0.10 -36.64
CA CYS A 581 -32.50 1.27 -36.51
C CYS A 581 -32.25 2.25 -37.68
N SER A 582 -31.00 2.52 -38.03
CA SER A 582 -30.64 3.33 -39.20
C SER A 582 -31.13 2.71 -40.51
N VAL A 583 -30.99 1.40 -40.69
CA VAL A 583 -31.49 0.68 -41.88
C VAL A 583 -33.03 0.70 -41.94
N SER A 584 -33.72 0.58 -40.81
CA SER A 584 -35.18 0.63 -40.75
C SER A 584 -35.76 2.03 -40.96
N VAL A 585 -35.04 3.08 -40.55
CA VAL A 585 -35.38 4.48 -40.88
C VAL A 585 -35.19 4.73 -42.38
N CYS A 586 -34.10 4.26 -42.98
CA CYS A 586 -33.89 4.36 -44.43
C CYS A 586 -34.91 3.56 -45.26
N LEU A 587 -35.40 2.41 -44.76
CA LEU A 587 -36.44 1.62 -45.43
C LEU A 587 -37.85 2.24 -45.32
N ASN A 588 -38.12 3.01 -44.25
CA ASN A 588 -39.39 3.74 -44.12
C ASN A 588 -39.44 5.00 -45.00
N ASP A 589 -38.30 5.68 -45.23
CA ASP A 589 -38.24 6.81 -46.18
C ASP A 589 -38.47 6.37 -47.64
N ILE A 590 -38.09 5.15 -48.01
CA ILE A 590 -38.33 4.59 -49.35
C ILE A 590 -39.82 4.22 -49.56
N ARG A 591 -40.59 3.99 -48.49
CA ARG A 591 -42.05 3.73 -48.58
C ARG A 591 -42.90 5.00 -48.68
N PHE A 592 -42.34 6.19 -48.44
CA PHE A 592 -43.04 7.46 -48.60
C PHE A 592 -42.77 8.14 -49.97
N THR A 593 -41.94 7.52 -50.81
CA THR A 593 -41.56 8.02 -52.15
C THR A 593 -41.98 7.10 -53.31
N LEU A 594 -42.76 6.05 -53.03
CA LEU A 594 -43.49 5.21 -53.99
C LEU A 594 -44.99 5.32 -53.69
#